data_AF-A0A4U6LID8-F1
#
_entry.id   AF-A0A4U6LID8-F1
#
_cell.length_a   1.000
_cell.length_b   1.000
_cell.length_c   1.000
_cell.angle_alpha   90.00
_cell.angle_beta   90.00
_cell.angle_gamma   90.00
#
_symmetry.space_group_name_H-M   'P 1'
#
loop_
_entity.id
_entity.type
_entity.pdbx_description
1 polymer ?
#
loop_
_entity_poly.entity_id
_entity_poly.type
_entity_poly.pdbx_seq_one_letter_code
_entity_poly.pdbx_strand_id
1 'polypeptide(L)'
;ETFDKLVTMVNDFKQYFIAHDQPIYENPSPGNKAGGITTLEDKSLGCTQKAGSSKVVDVLRYGERLKTPGLNLLSAPGNDA
;
A
#
# COMPACT_ATOMS: atom_id res chain seq x y z
N GLU A 1 4.81 17.62 -4.69
CA GLU A 1 4.02 17.43 -3.46
C GLU A 1 3.35 16.05 -3.38
N THR A 2 2.27 15.75 -4.12
CA THR A 2 1.59 14.43 -4.01
C THR A 2 2.51 13.25 -4.32
N PHE A 3 3.37 13.37 -5.34
CA PHE A 3 4.39 12.38 -5.66
C PHE A 3 5.34 12.13 -4.47
N ASP A 4 5.85 13.21 -3.87
CA ASP A 4 6.80 13.11 -2.75
C ASP A 4 6.15 12.49 -1.51
N LYS A 5 4.88 12.80 -1.24
CA LYS A 5 4.09 12.16 -0.18
C LYS A 5 3.93 10.66 -0.42
N LEU A 6 3.67 10.25 -1.67
CA LEU A 6 3.56 8.84 -2.04
C LEU A 6 4.90 8.11 -1.86
N VAL A 7 6.00 8.71 -2.33
CA VAL A 7 7.35 8.16 -2.16
C VAL A 7 7.69 8.02 -0.67
N THR A 8 7.35 9.03 0.13
CA THR A 8 7.54 9.01 1.59
C THR A 8 6.75 7.88 2.23
N MET A 9 5.46 7.72 1.87
CA MET A 9 4.63 6.63 2.38
C MET A 9 5.24 5.24 2.12
N VAL A 10 5.74 4.99 0.90
CA VAL A 10 6.38 3.72 0.55
C VAL A 10 7.68 3.51 1.32
N ASN A 11 8.49 4.55 1.45
CA ASN A 11 9.78 4.46 2.13
C ASN A 11 9.61 4.30 3.64
N ASP A 12 8.68 5.01 4.27
CA ASP A 12 8.38 4.88 5.70
C ASP A 12 7.96 3.44 6.05
N PHE A 13 7.12 2.83 5.20
CA PHE A 13 6.75 1.42 5.35
C PHE A 13 7.98 0.50 5.28
N LYS A 14 8.85 0.67 4.28
CA LYS A 14 10.08 -0.13 4.15
C LYS A 14 10.98 0.04 5.37
N GLN A 15 11.21 1.29 5.81
CA GLN A 15 12.08 1.59 6.94
C GLN A 15 11.57 0.95 8.23
N TYR A 16 10.26 0.90 8.44
CA TYR A 16 9.68 0.20 9.60
C TYR A 16 10.11 -1.28 9.63
N PHE A 17 9.99 -2.02 8.54
CA PHE A 17 10.38 -3.44 8.52
C PHE A 17 11.89 -3.64 8.66
N ILE A 18 12.70 -2.78 8.01
CA ILE A 18 14.16 -2.80 8.14
C ILE A 18 14.57 -2.59 9.60
N ALA A 19 13.96 -1.62 10.29
CA ALA A 19 14.27 -1.32 11.68
C ALA A 19 13.91 -2.45 12.67
N HIS A 20 13.08 -3.42 12.25
CA HIS A 20 12.67 -4.58 13.06
C HIS A 20 13.27 -5.90 12.56
N ASP A 21 14.30 -5.85 11.70
CA ASP A 21 14.95 -7.01 11.09
C ASP A 21 13.95 -7.98 10.41
N GLN A 22 12.87 -7.43 9.85
CA GLN A 22 11.84 -8.21 9.17
C GLN A 22 12.05 -8.19 7.65
N PRO A 23 11.82 -9.33 6.96
CA PRO A 23 11.87 -9.37 5.51
C PRO A 23 10.74 -8.52 4.89
N ILE A 24 11.08 -7.69 3.90
CA ILE A 24 10.12 -6.80 3.21
C ILE A 24 9.43 -7.53 2.03
N TYR A 25 10.10 -8.57 1.49
CA TYR A 25 9.79 -9.12 0.16
C TYR A 25 9.03 -10.45 0.20
N GLU A 26 8.68 -10.97 1.37
CA GLU A 26 8.03 -12.27 1.48
C GLU A 26 6.51 -12.14 1.63
N ASN A 27 5.82 -12.64 0.62
CA ASN A 27 4.50 -13.23 0.72
C ASN A 27 4.73 -14.70 0.32
N PRO A 28 4.18 -15.73 1.00
CA PRO A 28 2.77 -15.65 1.35
C PRO A 28 2.17 -16.59 2.41
N SER A 29 0.94 -16.24 2.77
CA SER A 29 -0.03 -17.20 3.26
C SER A 29 -0.29 -18.31 2.21
N PRO A 30 -0.51 -19.56 2.62
CA PRO A 30 -0.78 -20.67 1.70
C PRO A 30 -1.95 -20.39 0.73
N GLY A 31 -2.97 -19.66 1.18
CA GLY A 31 -4.14 -19.30 0.37
C GLY A 31 -3.83 -18.40 -0.82
N ASN A 32 -2.90 -17.44 -0.69
CA ASN A 32 -2.52 -16.56 -1.81
C ASN A 32 -1.83 -17.34 -2.93
N LYS A 33 -0.92 -18.26 -2.57
CA LYS A 33 -0.27 -19.17 -3.53
C LYS A 33 -1.29 -20.04 -4.26
N ALA A 34 -2.22 -20.65 -3.51
CA ALA A 34 -3.27 -21.49 -4.10
C ALA A 34 -4.21 -20.69 -5.02
N GLY A 35 -4.43 -19.40 -4.72
CA GLY A 35 -5.22 -18.48 -5.54
C GLY A 35 -4.48 -17.84 -6.72
N GLY A 36 -3.24 -18.25 -7.02
CA GLY A 36 -2.46 -17.73 -8.15
C GLY A 36 -1.75 -16.40 -7.90
N ILE A 37 -1.78 -15.86 -6.67
CA ILE A 37 -1.02 -14.68 -6.26
C ILE A 37 0.34 -15.16 -5.76
N THR A 38 1.28 -15.29 -6.70
CA THR A 38 2.58 -15.92 -6.45
C THR A 38 3.66 -14.92 -6.05
N THR A 39 3.49 -13.65 -6.44
CA THR A 39 4.43 -12.56 -6.17
C THR A 39 3.78 -11.40 -5.42
N LEU A 40 4.57 -10.50 -4.83
CA LEU A 40 4.06 -9.26 -4.25
C LEU A 40 3.57 -8.31 -5.33
N GLU A 41 4.16 -8.39 -6.52
CA GLU A 41 3.81 -7.65 -7.72
C GLU A 41 2.39 -8.01 -8.17
N ASP A 42 2.04 -9.30 -8.22
CA ASP A 42 0.68 -9.76 -8.55
C ASP A 42 -0.37 -9.17 -7.61
N LYS A 43 -0.07 -9.18 -6.30
CA LYS A 43 -0.94 -8.61 -5.27
C LYS A 43 -1.06 -7.09 -5.43
N SER A 44 0.06 -6.41 -5.67
CA SER A 44 0.15 -4.96 -5.84
C SER A 44 -0.62 -4.49 -7.09
N LEU A 45 -0.56 -5.27 -8.17
CA LEU A 45 -1.31 -4.99 -9.40
C LEU A 45 -2.82 -5.05 -9.16
N GLY A 46 -3.32 -6.07 -8.46
CA GLY A 46 -4.73 -6.16 -8.08
C GLY A 46 -5.18 -5.00 -7.18
N CYS A 47 -4.32 -4.53 -6.27
CA CYS A 47 -4.58 -3.33 -5.48
C CYS A 47 -4.67 -2.07 -6.34
N THR A 48 -3.78 -1.91 -7.31
CA THR A 48 -3.77 -0.77 -8.23
C THR A 48 -5.02 -0.75 -9.10
N GLN A 49 -5.49 -1.92 -9.55
CA GLN A 49 -6.68 -2.03 -10.39
C GLN A 49 -7.96 -1.54 -9.69
N LYS A 50 -8.06 -1.69 -8.37
CA LYS A 50 -9.18 -1.17 -7.57
C LYS A 50 -9.30 0.35 -7.60
N ALA A 51 -8.20 1.06 -7.87
CA ALA A 51 -8.19 2.51 -8.01
C ALA A 51 -8.76 3.01 -9.36
N GLY A 52 -8.96 2.09 -10.32
CA GLY A 52 -9.42 2.43 -11.67
C GLY A 52 -8.41 3.29 -12.43
N SER A 53 -8.91 4.26 -13.21
CA SER A 53 -8.10 5.18 -14.02
C SER A 53 -7.99 6.60 -13.44
N SER A 54 -8.44 6.80 -12.20
CA SER A 54 -8.45 8.13 -11.57
C SER A 54 -7.04 8.58 -11.21
N LYS A 55 -6.77 9.89 -11.32
CA LYS A 55 -5.53 10.48 -10.84
C LYS A 55 -5.52 10.51 -9.30
N VAL A 56 -4.42 10.06 -8.70
CA VAL A 56 -4.18 10.23 -7.25
C VAL A 56 -4.04 11.73 -6.95
N VAL A 57 -4.87 12.23 -6.03
CA VAL A 57 -4.91 13.66 -5.67
C VAL A 57 -4.18 13.98 -4.37
N ASP A 58 -4.14 13.05 -3.40
CA ASP A 58 -3.40 13.22 -2.15
C ASP A 58 -3.05 11.87 -1.50
N VAL A 59 -2.20 11.93 -0.47
CA VAL A 59 -1.83 10.81 0.39
C VAL A 59 -2.05 11.20 1.85
N LEU A 60 -2.77 10.34 2.58
CA LEU A 60 -3.21 10.56 3.96
C LEU A 60 -2.52 9.56 4.90
N ARG A 61 -2.14 10.04 6.08
CA ARG A 61 -1.73 9.20 7.21
C ARG A 61 -2.96 8.66 7.94
N TYR A 62 -2.75 7.58 8.70
CA TYR A 62 -3.81 6.97 9.50
C TYR A 62 -4.46 8.00 10.44
N GLY A 63 -5.79 8.11 10.38
CA GLY A 63 -6.57 9.06 11.18
C GLY A 63 -6.68 10.48 10.61
N GLU A 64 -6.02 10.80 9.50
CA GLU A 64 -6.18 12.12 8.87
C GLU A 64 -7.54 12.28 8.19
N ARG A 65 -8.08 13.51 8.25
CA ARG A 65 -9.32 13.86 7.57
C ARG A 65 -9.08 14.20 6.10
N LEU A 66 -9.98 13.74 5.24
CA LEU A 66 -10.01 14.09 3.83
C LEU A 66 -10.17 15.60 3.64
N LYS A 67 -9.32 16.19 2.80
CA LYS A 67 -9.37 17.63 2.44
C LYS A 67 -9.75 17.85 0.97
N THR A 68 -9.30 16.96 0.09
CA THR A 68 -9.47 17.08 -1.36
C THR A 68 -10.31 15.92 -1.90
N PRO A 69 -11.47 16.19 -2.54
CA PRO A 69 -12.27 15.15 -3.19
C PRO A 69 -11.49 14.47 -4.32
N GLY A 70 -11.62 13.15 -4.45
CA GLY A 70 -10.97 12.35 -5.48
C GLY A 70 -10.31 11.08 -4.94
N LEU A 71 -9.45 10.45 -5.74
CA LEU A 71 -8.69 9.27 -5.33
C LEU A 71 -7.56 9.68 -4.38
N ASN A 72 -7.68 9.32 -3.11
CA ASN A 72 -6.68 9.56 -2.08
C ASN A 72 -6.12 8.22 -1.61
N LEU A 73 -4.81 8.13 -1.39
CA LEU A 73 -4.17 6.94 -0.83
C LEU A 73 -4.10 7.09 0.69
N LEU A 74 -4.54 6.07 1.44
CA LEU A 74 -4.48 6.08 2.90
C LEU A 74 -3.44 5.07 3.38
N SER A 75 -2.45 5.53 4.13
CA SER A 75 -1.49 4.68 4.82
C SER A 75 -2.11 4.15 6.12
N ALA A 76 -2.63 2.93 6.10
CA ALA A 76 -3.29 2.27 7.23
C ALA A 76 -2.86 0.80 7.36
N PRO A 77 -2.97 0.19 8.56
CA PRO A 77 -2.80 -1.25 8.71
C PRO A 77 -3.80 -2.02 7.84
N GLY A 78 -3.31 -3.04 7.13
CA GLY A 78 -4.15 -3.87 6.25
C GLY A 78 -4.74 -5.11 6.92
N ASN A 79 -4.89 -5.11 8.25
CA ASN A 79 -5.45 -6.24 8.98
C ASN A 79 -6.98 -6.08 9.10
N ASP A 80 -7.74 -7.08 8.66
CA ASP A 80 -9.21 -7.06 8.53
C ASP A 80 -9.95 -7.29 9.86
N ALA A 81 -9.41 -6.82 11.00
CA ALA A 81 -9.93 -7.13 12.33
C ALA A 81 -11.43 -6.82 12.49
#